data_AF-A0A924CIC3-F1
#
_entry.id   AF-A0A924CIC3-F1
#
_cell.length_a   1.000
_cell.length_b   1.000
_cell.length_c   1.000
_cell.angle_alpha   90.00
_cell.angle_beta   90.00
_cell.angle_gamma   90.00
#
_symmetry.space_group_name_H-M   'P 1'
#
loop_
_entity.id
_entity.type
_entity.pdbx_description
1 polymer ?
#
loop_
_entity_poly.entity_id
_entity_poly.type
_entity_poly.pdbx_seq_one_letter_code
_entity_poly.pdbx_strand_id
1 'polypeptide(L)'
;MPKTRRTRTYRPATREEHCKINFTGYRLTELFDQSEIEDFIAAANRRIIGEFHYALERNPRYKYGSDRRTTRRTDNYIVGVSSKLGDLAQYVNQNTRSRFIRPSLLPAELTELKRKQVEMILQQAQYDVLLLAAQAMVDQRNIWFEEGVGIWQTTQSCVDTYLEYKRAAKAQVKVDDRCFHGRVRSQSSNRGVPAGVSVSFS
;
A
#
# COMPACT_ATOMS: atom_id res chain seq x y z
N MET A 1 -3.75 38.34 -2.27
CA MET A 1 -4.10 37.80 -3.60
C MET A 1 -4.93 36.53 -3.42
N PRO A 2 -6.17 36.46 -3.94
CA PRO A 2 -6.97 35.25 -3.90
C PRO A 2 -6.39 34.25 -4.90
N LYS A 3 -6.04 33.04 -4.44
CA LYS A 3 -5.64 31.93 -5.31
C LYS A 3 -6.86 31.58 -6.18
N THR A 4 -6.83 31.93 -7.45
CA THR A 4 -7.79 31.43 -8.44
C THR A 4 -7.74 29.91 -8.41
N ARG A 5 -8.77 29.28 -7.83
CA ARG A 5 -9.00 27.84 -7.95
C ARG A 5 -9.12 27.58 -9.45
N ARG A 6 -8.10 26.96 -10.06
CA ARG A 6 -8.23 26.37 -11.39
C ARG A 6 -9.40 25.40 -11.32
N THR A 7 -10.55 25.80 -11.84
CA THR A 7 -11.68 24.90 -12.09
C THR A 7 -11.19 23.93 -13.15
N ARG A 8 -10.80 22.73 -12.72
CA ARG A 8 -10.45 21.64 -13.62
C ARG A 8 -11.73 21.30 -14.39
N THR A 9 -11.77 21.66 -15.67
CA THR A 9 -12.91 21.35 -16.53
C THR A 9 -12.86 19.87 -16.83
N TYR A 10 -13.85 19.11 -16.34
CA TYR A 10 -13.96 17.68 -16.61
C TYR A 10 -14.73 17.44 -17.90
N ARG A 11 -14.24 16.51 -18.71
CA ARG A 11 -14.92 16.01 -19.92
C ARG A 11 -15.97 14.97 -19.54
N PRO A 12 -17.13 14.93 -20.21
CA PRO A 12 -18.05 13.80 -20.11
C PRO A 12 -17.45 12.57 -20.83
N ALA A 13 -17.60 11.39 -20.24
CA ALA A 13 -17.17 10.15 -20.89
C ALA A 13 -18.03 9.84 -22.12
N THR A 14 -17.43 9.27 -23.16
CA THR A 14 -18.17 8.70 -24.29
C THR A 14 -18.97 7.47 -23.84
N ARG A 15 -19.94 7.04 -24.65
CA ARG A 15 -20.74 5.82 -24.35
C ARG A 15 -19.85 4.59 -24.19
N GLU A 16 -18.84 4.45 -25.05
CA GLU A 16 -17.88 3.35 -25.01
C GLU A 16 -17.03 3.38 -23.75
N GLU A 17 -16.48 4.54 -23.38
CA GLU A 17 -15.74 4.71 -22.13
C GLU A 17 -16.63 4.38 -20.93
N HIS A 18 -17.89 4.82 -20.94
CA HIS A 18 -18.83 4.54 -19.87
C HIS A 18 -19.11 3.04 -19.72
N CYS A 19 -19.26 2.33 -20.83
CA CYS A 19 -19.43 0.89 -20.85
C CYS A 19 -18.17 0.17 -20.33
N LYS A 20 -16.98 0.59 -20.78
CA LYS A 20 -15.71 0.03 -20.30
C LYS A 20 -15.55 0.21 -18.80
N ILE A 21 -15.74 1.43 -18.30
CA ILE A 21 -15.57 1.75 -16.88
C ILE A 21 -16.51 0.95 -15.98
N ASN A 22 -17.75 0.75 -16.43
CA ASN A 22 -18.79 0.15 -15.58
C ASN A 22 -18.86 -1.38 -15.67
N PHE A 23 -18.47 -1.99 -16.79
CA PHE A 23 -18.79 -3.40 -17.06
C PHE A 23 -17.59 -4.27 -17.43
N THR A 24 -16.70 -3.81 -18.31
CA THR A 24 -15.62 -4.68 -18.84
C THR A 24 -14.26 -4.39 -18.23
N GLY A 25 -14.04 -3.18 -17.73
CA GLY A 25 -12.73 -2.65 -17.37
C GLY A 25 -11.89 -2.25 -18.60
N TYR A 26 -10.79 -1.55 -18.35
CA TYR A 26 -9.70 -1.34 -19.31
C TYR A 26 -8.64 -2.40 -19.11
N ARG A 27 -8.04 -2.88 -20.19
CA ARG A 27 -6.88 -3.79 -20.09
C ARG A 27 -5.66 -3.02 -19.61
N LEU A 28 -4.77 -3.66 -18.86
CA LEU A 28 -3.53 -3.01 -18.39
C LEU A 28 -2.67 -2.49 -19.55
N THR A 29 -2.59 -3.24 -20.64
CA THR A 29 -1.86 -2.84 -21.87
C THR A 29 -2.51 -1.69 -22.62
N GLU A 30 -3.78 -1.34 -22.33
CA GLU A 30 -4.41 -0.11 -22.85
C GLU A 30 -4.07 1.12 -21.99
N LEU A 31 -3.61 0.90 -20.76
CA LEU A 31 -3.37 1.95 -19.77
C LEU A 31 -1.88 2.27 -19.58
N PHE A 32 -1.02 1.26 -19.71
CA PHE A 32 0.38 1.33 -19.32
C PHE A 32 1.27 0.53 -20.29
N ASP A 33 2.51 0.98 -20.40
CA ASP A 33 3.54 0.25 -21.14
C ASP A 33 4.03 -0.97 -20.34
N GLN A 34 4.65 -1.93 -21.02
CA GLN A 34 5.11 -3.18 -20.40
C GLN A 34 6.08 -2.95 -19.23
N SER A 35 6.99 -1.97 -19.34
CA SER A 35 7.93 -1.63 -18.26
C SER A 35 7.22 -1.07 -17.02
N GLU A 36 6.20 -0.24 -17.20
CA GLU A 36 5.40 0.29 -16.10
C GLU A 36 4.61 -0.82 -15.40
N ILE A 37 4.06 -1.77 -16.19
CA ILE A 37 3.35 -2.93 -15.64
C ILE A 37 4.28 -3.77 -14.75
N GLU A 38 5.52 -4.01 -15.19
CA GLU A 38 6.52 -4.73 -14.39
C GLU A 38 6.86 -4.01 -13.08
N ASP A 39 7.03 -2.68 -13.12
CA ASP A 39 7.22 -1.86 -11.92
C ASP A 39 6.01 -1.93 -10.97
N PHE A 40 4.79 -1.92 -11.52
CA PHE A 40 3.57 -2.06 -10.73
C PHE A 40 3.44 -3.46 -10.13
N ILE A 41 3.86 -4.52 -10.83
CA ILE A 41 3.90 -5.88 -10.28
C ILE A 41 4.89 -5.96 -9.11
N ALA A 42 6.07 -5.36 -9.24
CA ALA A 42 7.03 -5.30 -8.13
C ALA A 42 6.47 -4.53 -6.92
N ALA A 43 5.74 -3.44 -7.16
CA ALA A 43 5.04 -2.71 -6.11
C ALA A 43 3.91 -3.55 -5.48
N ALA A 44 3.13 -4.27 -6.29
CA ALA A 44 2.05 -5.15 -5.86
C ALA A 44 2.55 -6.30 -5.00
N ASN A 45 3.66 -6.96 -5.37
CA ASN A 45 4.30 -8.00 -4.55
C ASN A 45 4.58 -7.50 -3.12
N ARG A 46 5.13 -6.30 -2.99
CA ARG A 46 5.42 -5.69 -1.68
C ARG A 46 4.14 -5.37 -0.90
N ARG A 47 3.03 -5.06 -1.59
CA ARG A 47 1.71 -4.84 -0.95
C ARG A 47 1.13 -6.15 -0.45
N ILE A 48 1.12 -7.17 -1.29
CA ILE A 48 0.65 -8.52 -0.94
C ILE A 48 1.40 -9.01 0.31
N ILE A 49 2.74 -9.06 0.27
CA ILE A 49 3.54 -9.49 1.44
C ILE A 49 3.33 -8.58 2.66
N GLY A 50 3.16 -7.27 2.43
CA GLY A 50 2.82 -6.33 3.50
C GLY A 50 1.53 -6.71 4.23
N GLU A 51 0.50 -7.15 3.50
CA GLU A 51 -0.76 -7.62 4.09
C GLU A 51 -0.58 -8.92 4.87
N PHE A 52 0.25 -9.87 4.41
CA PHE A 52 0.63 -11.04 5.22
C PHE A 52 1.30 -10.64 6.53
N HIS A 53 2.25 -9.69 6.48
CA HIS A 53 2.98 -9.24 7.66
C HIS A 53 2.11 -8.49 8.69
N TYR A 54 1.10 -7.75 8.21
CA TYR A 54 0.19 -7.00 9.08
C TYR A 54 -1.12 -7.70 9.39
N ALA A 55 -1.38 -8.86 8.80
CA ALA A 55 -2.59 -9.61 9.04
C ALA A 55 -2.76 -9.92 10.53
N LEU A 56 -4.03 -9.89 10.93
CA LEU A 56 -4.44 -10.09 12.30
C LEU A 56 -5.40 -11.27 12.35
N GLU A 57 -5.26 -12.07 13.39
CA GLU A 57 -6.24 -13.09 13.73
C GLU A 57 -6.78 -12.87 15.13
N ARG A 58 -7.95 -13.45 15.40
CA ARG A 58 -8.55 -13.41 16.73
C ARG A 58 -7.63 -14.13 17.72
N ASN A 59 -7.32 -13.48 18.83
CA ASN A 59 -6.46 -14.07 19.86
C ASN A 59 -7.27 -15.13 20.64
N PRO A 60 -6.91 -16.44 20.54
CA PRO A 60 -7.66 -17.49 21.22
C PRO A 60 -7.55 -17.41 22.75
N ARG A 61 -6.54 -16.69 23.27
CA ARG A 61 -6.29 -16.52 24.71
C ARG A 61 -6.88 -15.23 25.28
N TYR A 62 -7.65 -14.48 24.50
CA TYR A 62 -8.32 -13.27 24.96
C TYR A 62 -9.48 -13.61 25.91
N LYS A 63 -9.54 -12.92 27.05
CA LYS A 63 -10.67 -12.93 27.97
C LYS A 63 -11.20 -11.50 28.13
N TYR A 64 -12.52 -11.34 28.16
CA TYR A 64 -13.13 -10.03 28.40
C TYR A 64 -12.67 -9.48 29.77
N GLY A 65 -12.19 -8.24 29.80
CA GLY A 65 -11.60 -7.63 31.00
C GLY A 65 -10.13 -7.98 31.28
N SER A 66 -9.44 -8.70 30.37
CA SER A 66 -7.99 -8.91 30.48
C SER A 66 -7.19 -7.82 29.75
N ASP A 67 -5.96 -7.56 30.20
CA ASP A 67 -5.01 -6.64 29.53
C ASP A 67 -4.50 -7.15 28.17
N ARG A 68 -4.92 -8.34 27.75
CA ARG A 68 -4.51 -8.95 26.48
C ARG A 68 -5.30 -8.36 25.32
N ARG A 69 -4.64 -8.21 24.17
CA ARG A 69 -5.31 -7.77 22.94
C ARG A 69 -6.25 -8.83 22.40
N THR A 70 -7.38 -8.39 21.84
CA THR A 70 -8.39 -9.22 21.18
C THR A 70 -7.88 -9.91 19.91
N THR A 71 -6.84 -9.34 19.29
CA THR A 71 -6.19 -9.87 18.08
C THR A 71 -4.68 -9.97 18.26
N ARG A 72 -4.07 -10.86 17.47
CA ARG A 72 -2.60 -10.99 17.35
C ARG A 72 -2.18 -10.94 15.89
N ARG A 73 -0.93 -10.54 15.64
CA ARG A 73 -0.35 -10.62 14.30
C ARG A 73 -0.07 -12.07 13.93
N THR A 74 -0.25 -12.37 12.65
CA THR A 74 0.03 -13.66 12.04
C THR A 74 1.44 -13.72 11.44
N ASP A 75 1.98 -12.56 11.05
CA ASP A 75 3.31 -12.33 10.47
C ASP A 75 3.57 -12.97 9.09
N ASN A 76 3.00 -14.13 8.78
CA ASN A 76 3.22 -14.85 7.52
C ASN A 76 1.99 -15.58 6.94
N TYR A 77 0.79 -15.36 7.50
CA TYR A 77 -0.45 -15.94 6.95
C TYR A 77 -1.65 -15.01 7.06
N ILE A 78 -2.67 -15.23 6.24
CA ILE A 78 -3.93 -14.49 6.25
C ILE A 78 -5.07 -15.49 6.49
N VAL A 79 -5.94 -15.15 7.44
CA VAL A 79 -7.16 -15.89 7.78
C VAL A 79 -8.39 -15.21 7.19
N GLY A 80 -9.43 -15.99 6.88
CA GLY A 80 -10.74 -15.45 6.48
C GLY A 80 -10.83 -14.95 5.03
N VAL A 81 -9.89 -15.34 4.18
CA VAL A 81 -9.93 -15.13 2.72
C VAL A 81 -10.08 -16.49 2.05
N SER A 82 -10.92 -16.57 1.01
CA SER A 82 -11.15 -17.84 0.31
C SER A 82 -9.91 -18.30 -0.47
N SER A 83 -9.92 -19.54 -0.96
CA SER A 83 -8.84 -20.10 -1.79
C SER A 83 -8.69 -19.43 -3.17
N LYS A 84 -9.59 -18.53 -3.55
CA LYS A 84 -9.55 -17.85 -4.85
C LYS A 84 -8.53 -16.72 -4.84
N LEU A 85 -7.68 -16.67 -5.86
CA LEU A 85 -6.72 -15.57 -6.04
C LEU A 85 -7.39 -14.20 -6.18
N GLY A 86 -8.55 -14.16 -6.84
CA GLY A 86 -9.36 -12.93 -6.93
C GLY A 86 -9.75 -12.39 -5.56
N ASP A 87 -10.09 -13.26 -4.61
CA ASP A 87 -10.47 -12.83 -3.26
C ASP A 87 -9.26 -12.33 -2.47
N LEU A 88 -8.08 -12.94 -2.66
CA LEU A 88 -6.82 -12.44 -2.09
C LEU A 88 -6.45 -11.07 -2.68
N ALA A 89 -6.50 -10.91 -3.99
CA ALA A 89 -6.23 -9.63 -4.66
C ALA A 89 -7.20 -8.55 -4.21
N GLN A 90 -8.49 -8.89 -4.08
CA GLN A 90 -9.53 -7.99 -3.60
C GLN A 90 -9.29 -7.58 -2.14
N TYR A 91 -8.93 -8.54 -1.28
CA TYR A 91 -8.56 -8.29 0.13
C TYR A 91 -7.40 -7.29 0.23
N VAL A 92 -6.34 -7.51 -0.54
CA VAL A 92 -5.17 -6.61 -0.56
C VAL A 92 -5.53 -5.23 -1.10
N ASN A 93 -6.34 -5.15 -2.17
CA ASN A 93 -6.76 -3.88 -2.76
C ASN A 93 -7.60 -3.04 -1.77
N GLN A 94 -8.46 -3.68 -0.97
CA GLN A 94 -9.29 -3.00 0.03
C GLN A 94 -8.48 -2.51 1.23
N ASN A 95 -7.49 -3.26 1.68
CA ASN A 95 -6.67 -2.90 2.85
C ASN A 95 -5.52 -1.93 2.52
N THR A 96 -5.18 -1.78 1.24
CA THR A 96 -4.12 -0.90 0.79
C THR A 96 -4.46 0.57 1.07
N ARG A 97 -3.80 1.16 2.08
CA ARG A 97 -4.01 2.56 2.50
C ARG A 97 -3.65 3.61 1.44
N SER A 98 -2.71 3.29 0.55
CA SER A 98 -2.18 4.23 -0.44
C SER A 98 -2.09 3.57 -1.81
N ARG A 99 -2.75 4.15 -2.80
CA ARG A 99 -2.71 3.64 -4.18
C ARG A 99 -1.28 3.63 -4.71
N PHE A 100 -0.89 2.53 -5.35
CA PHE A 100 0.44 2.41 -5.99
C PHE A 100 0.41 2.86 -7.45
N ILE A 101 -0.76 2.91 -8.08
CA ILE A 101 -0.98 3.56 -9.38
C ILE A 101 -1.57 4.95 -9.14
N ARG A 102 -0.90 5.99 -9.64
CA ARG A 102 -1.33 7.39 -9.51
C ARG A 102 -2.20 7.80 -10.71
N PRO A 103 -3.17 8.71 -10.55
CA PRO A 103 -3.94 9.24 -11.67
C PRO A 103 -3.08 9.90 -12.75
N SER A 104 -1.91 10.43 -12.40
CA SER A 104 -0.99 11.05 -13.36
C SER A 104 -0.29 10.07 -14.30
N LEU A 105 -0.38 8.77 -14.03
CA LEU A 105 0.20 7.72 -14.86
C LEU A 105 -0.80 7.21 -15.90
N LEU A 106 -2.07 7.63 -15.82
CA LEU A 106 -3.06 7.26 -16.84
C LEU A 106 -2.88 8.12 -18.10
N PRO A 107 -3.27 7.60 -19.27
CA PRO A 107 -3.39 8.39 -20.49
C PRO A 107 -4.15 9.70 -20.26
N ALA A 108 -3.65 10.80 -20.84
CA ALA A 108 -4.16 12.15 -20.58
C ALA A 108 -5.68 12.25 -20.79
N GLU A 109 -6.20 11.61 -21.85
CA GLU A 109 -7.61 11.55 -22.19
C GLU A 109 -8.49 11.00 -21.05
N LEU A 110 -7.99 10.00 -20.33
CA LEU A 110 -8.68 9.41 -19.18
C LEU A 110 -8.59 10.29 -17.93
N THR A 111 -7.51 11.07 -17.78
CA THR A 111 -7.35 11.98 -16.63
C THR A 111 -8.30 13.18 -16.65
N GLU A 112 -8.86 13.50 -17.82
CA GLU A 112 -9.84 14.56 -18.01
C GLU A 112 -11.27 14.13 -17.63
N LEU A 113 -11.51 12.84 -17.44
CA LEU A 113 -12.79 12.30 -17.00
C LEU A 113 -13.14 12.75 -15.59
N LYS A 114 -14.43 12.61 -15.23
CA LYS A 114 -14.90 12.89 -13.87
C LYS A 114 -14.11 12.05 -12.87
N ARG A 115 -13.75 12.66 -11.75
CA ARG A 115 -12.94 12.03 -10.69
C ARG A 115 -13.42 10.62 -10.30
N LYS A 116 -14.73 10.41 -10.15
CA LYS A 116 -15.29 9.09 -9.80
C LYS A 116 -14.99 8.01 -10.84
N GLN A 117 -15.02 8.36 -12.13
CA GLN A 117 -14.68 7.44 -13.22
C GLN A 117 -13.21 7.08 -13.21
N VAL A 118 -12.34 8.08 -13.04
CA VAL A 118 -10.89 7.87 -12.88
C VAL A 118 -10.59 6.97 -11.67
N GLU A 119 -11.30 7.17 -10.56
CA GLU A 119 -11.14 6.33 -9.38
C GLU A 119 -11.54 4.87 -9.62
N MET A 120 -12.61 4.62 -10.39
CA MET A 120 -13.02 3.27 -10.79
C MET A 120 -11.97 2.60 -11.70
N ILE A 121 -11.46 3.31 -12.70
CA ILE A 121 -10.41 2.80 -13.60
C ILE A 121 -9.17 2.40 -12.78
N LEU A 122 -8.73 3.27 -11.86
CA LEU A 122 -7.58 3.00 -11.01
C LEU A 122 -7.80 1.84 -10.04
N GLN A 123 -9.02 1.68 -9.50
CA GLN A 123 -9.34 0.56 -8.63
C GLN A 123 -9.27 -0.77 -9.37
N GLN A 124 -9.82 -0.81 -10.60
CA GLN A 124 -9.78 -1.99 -11.45
C GLN A 124 -8.34 -2.31 -11.87
N ALA A 125 -7.58 -1.32 -12.36
CA ALA A 125 -6.20 -1.53 -12.77
C ALA A 125 -5.31 -2.04 -11.62
N GLN A 126 -5.47 -1.50 -10.40
CA GLN A 126 -4.74 -2.02 -9.24
C GLN A 126 -5.14 -3.45 -8.88
N TYR A 127 -6.43 -3.79 -8.98
CA TYR A 127 -6.90 -5.15 -8.77
C TYR A 127 -6.28 -6.12 -9.80
N ASP A 128 -6.28 -5.75 -11.08
CA ASP A 128 -5.74 -6.59 -12.15
C ASP A 128 -4.22 -6.81 -11.97
N VAL A 129 -3.46 -5.77 -11.59
CA VAL A 129 -2.04 -5.91 -11.27
C VAL A 129 -1.83 -6.80 -10.04
N LEU A 130 -2.64 -6.62 -8.98
CA LEU A 130 -2.56 -7.46 -7.78
C LEU A 130 -2.84 -8.92 -8.10
N LEU A 131 -3.80 -9.20 -8.98
CA LEU A 131 -4.14 -10.55 -9.41
C LEU A 131 -2.99 -11.19 -10.20
N LEU A 132 -2.39 -10.46 -11.15
CA LEU A 132 -1.20 -10.93 -11.88
C LEU A 132 -0.02 -11.21 -10.95
N ALA A 133 0.23 -10.30 -10.01
CA ALA A 133 1.27 -10.45 -9.01
C ALA A 133 1.02 -11.69 -8.12
N ALA A 134 -0.21 -11.86 -7.62
CA ALA A 134 -0.58 -13.01 -6.80
C ALA A 134 -0.42 -14.34 -7.55
N GLN A 135 -0.82 -14.39 -8.83
CA GLN A 135 -0.62 -15.56 -9.68
C GLN A 135 0.87 -15.89 -9.82
N ALA A 136 1.70 -14.91 -10.17
CA ALA A 136 3.14 -15.11 -10.29
C ALA A 136 3.78 -15.58 -8.97
N MET A 137 3.32 -15.06 -7.84
CA MET A 137 3.79 -15.47 -6.52
C MET A 137 3.38 -16.91 -6.17
N VAL A 138 2.21 -17.38 -6.59
CA VAL A 138 1.81 -18.79 -6.45
C VAL A 138 2.67 -19.70 -7.32
N ASP A 139 2.88 -19.32 -8.58
CA ASP A 139 3.69 -20.12 -9.51
C ASP A 139 5.14 -20.28 -9.02
N GLN A 140 5.67 -19.24 -8.37
CA GLN A 140 6.98 -19.24 -7.70
C GLN A 140 6.98 -19.90 -6.31
N ARG A 141 5.83 -20.38 -5.81
CA ARG A 141 5.64 -20.94 -4.47
C ARG A 141 6.01 -19.99 -3.32
N ASN A 142 5.89 -18.68 -3.56
CA ASN A 142 6.09 -17.65 -2.53
C ASN A 142 4.87 -17.52 -1.62
N ILE A 143 3.68 -17.82 -2.15
CA ILE A 143 2.42 -17.89 -1.43
C ILE A 143 1.65 -19.14 -1.86
N TRP A 144 0.82 -19.68 -0.96
CA TRP A 144 -0.08 -20.79 -1.26
C TRP A 144 -1.28 -20.77 -0.31
N PHE A 145 -2.36 -21.44 -0.71
CA PHE A 145 -3.51 -21.65 0.15
C PHE A 145 -3.41 -23.04 0.81
N GLU A 146 -3.53 -23.09 2.13
CA GLU A 146 -3.56 -24.33 2.90
C GLU A 146 -5.01 -24.73 3.17
N GLU A 147 -5.52 -25.69 2.39
CA GLU A 147 -6.93 -26.10 2.44
C GLU A 147 -7.35 -26.68 3.78
N GLY A 148 -6.46 -27.41 4.47
CA GLY A 148 -6.78 -28.05 5.75
C GLY A 148 -7.07 -27.07 6.88
N VAL A 149 -6.55 -25.84 6.78
CA VAL A 149 -6.69 -24.80 7.81
C VAL A 149 -7.51 -23.61 7.29
N GLY A 150 -7.61 -23.44 5.97
CA GLY A 150 -8.33 -22.35 5.34
C GLY A 150 -7.58 -21.01 5.41
N ILE A 151 -6.27 -21.04 5.22
CA ILE A 151 -5.40 -19.85 5.30
C ILE A 151 -4.54 -19.70 4.06
N TRP A 152 -4.25 -18.45 3.70
CA TRP A 152 -3.15 -18.15 2.81
C TRP A 152 -1.87 -18.08 3.61
N GLN A 153 -0.79 -18.70 3.14
CA GLN A 153 0.54 -18.59 3.74
C GLN A 153 1.53 -17.95 2.78
N THR A 154 2.60 -17.37 3.31
CA THR A 154 3.76 -16.91 2.56
C THR A 154 5.06 -17.46 3.16
N THR A 155 6.10 -17.58 2.32
CA THR A 155 7.43 -17.97 2.78
C THR A 155 8.06 -16.89 3.66
N GLN A 156 8.81 -17.32 4.69
CA GLN A 156 9.51 -16.39 5.58
C GLN A 156 10.52 -15.50 4.83
N SER A 157 11.20 -16.05 3.82
CA SER A 157 12.15 -15.30 2.98
C SER A 157 11.50 -14.12 2.24
N CYS A 158 10.25 -14.25 1.80
CA CYS A 158 9.50 -13.15 1.21
C CYS A 158 9.21 -12.04 2.23
N VAL A 159 8.84 -12.42 3.46
CA VAL A 159 8.62 -11.47 4.57
C VAL A 159 9.91 -10.75 4.93
N ASP A 160 11.03 -11.47 5.02
CA ASP A 160 12.33 -10.89 5.34
C ASP A 160 12.77 -9.87 4.27
N THR A 161 12.63 -10.22 2.99
CA THR A 161 12.91 -9.31 1.86
C THR A 161 12.03 -8.05 1.93
N TYR A 162 10.74 -8.21 2.25
CA TYR A 162 9.84 -7.07 2.46
C TYR A 162 10.27 -6.19 3.65
N LEU A 163 10.72 -6.80 4.75
CA LEU A 163 11.20 -6.06 5.92
C LEU A 163 12.48 -5.28 5.62
N GLU A 164 13.40 -5.83 4.84
CA GLU A 164 14.59 -5.13 4.35
C GLU A 164 14.21 -3.92 3.49
N TYR A 165 13.34 -4.13 2.49
CA TYR A 165 12.80 -3.04 1.67
C TYR A 165 12.16 -1.95 2.54
N LYS A 166 11.32 -2.34 3.51
CA LYS A 166 10.64 -1.40 4.41
C LYS A 166 11.64 -0.60 5.26
N ARG A 167 12.73 -1.22 5.73
CA ARG A 167 13.82 -0.52 6.45
C ARG A 167 14.52 0.48 5.53
N ALA A 168 14.87 0.08 4.32
CA ALA A 168 15.54 0.95 3.34
C ALA A 168 14.65 2.14 2.94
N ALA A 169 13.37 1.89 2.63
CA ALA A 169 12.40 2.93 2.30
C ALA A 169 12.22 3.93 3.46
N LYS A 170 12.17 3.43 4.71
CA LYS A 170 12.08 4.30 5.88
C LYS A 170 13.34 5.19 6.04
N ALA A 171 14.51 4.67 5.72
CA ALA A 171 15.75 5.45 5.75
C ALA A 171 15.76 6.58 4.69
N GLN A 172 15.17 6.35 3.52
CA GLN A 172 15.09 7.34 2.44
C GLN A 172 14.08 8.46 2.70
N VAL A 173 13.00 8.21 3.47
CA VAL A 173 11.87 9.14 3.67
C VAL A 173 12.12 10.18 4.79
N LYS A 174 13.40 10.43 5.14
CA LYS A 174 13.88 11.38 6.16
C LYS A 174 13.99 10.78 7.57
N VAL A 175 15.25 10.66 8.02
CA VAL A 175 15.64 10.50 9.42
C VAL A 175 15.31 11.80 10.16
N ASP A 176 14.72 11.67 11.34
CA ASP A 176 14.36 12.78 12.20
C ASP A 176 15.62 13.36 12.86
N ASP A 177 16.13 14.49 12.34
CA ASP A 177 17.15 15.33 12.99
C ASP A 177 16.56 16.01 14.22
N ARG A 178 16.26 15.22 15.26
CA ARG A 178 15.75 15.71 16.55
C ARG A 178 16.74 16.59 17.31
N CYS A 179 17.97 16.75 16.81
CA CYS A 179 18.88 17.80 17.29
C CYS A 179 18.31 19.22 17.05
N PHE A 180 17.26 19.39 16.23
CA PHE A 180 16.63 20.69 15.95
C PHE A 180 15.16 20.83 16.35
N HIS A 181 14.40 19.75 16.52
CA HIS A 181 12.98 19.79 16.86
C HIS A 181 12.74 19.63 18.36
N GLY A 182 12.91 20.74 19.09
CA GLY A 182 12.59 20.82 20.52
C GLY A 182 13.19 22.02 21.26
N ARG A 183 14.11 22.78 20.65
CA ARG A 183 14.68 23.96 21.32
C ARG A 183 13.75 25.16 21.21
N VAL A 184 13.32 25.67 22.36
CA VAL A 184 12.65 26.97 22.48
C VAL A 184 13.59 28.03 21.91
N ARG A 185 13.09 28.96 21.09
CA ARG A 185 13.89 29.99 20.38
C ARG A 185 14.83 30.81 21.30
N SER A 186 14.58 30.84 22.61
CA SER A 186 15.44 31.48 23.61
C SER A 186 16.72 30.70 23.94
N GLN A 187 16.80 29.40 23.62
CA GLN A 187 17.99 28.57 23.84
C GLN A 187 18.98 28.62 22.67
N SER A 188 18.59 29.14 21.50
CA SER A 188 19.46 29.22 20.32
C SER A 188 20.32 30.48 20.26
N SER A 189 19.98 31.54 21.00
CA SER A 189 20.70 32.84 20.91
C SER A 189 21.82 33.01 21.93
N ASN A 190 21.87 32.21 23.00
CA ASN A 190 22.84 32.38 24.07
C ASN A 190 23.51 31.06 24.44
N ARG A 191 24.84 31.06 24.30
CA ARG A 191 25.86 30.16 24.89
C ARG A 191 26.47 29.17 23.90
N GLY A 192 27.73 29.43 23.57
CA GLY A 192 28.65 28.54 22.86
C GLY A 192 28.88 27.23 23.59
N VAL A 193 27.91 26.33 23.50
CA VAL A 193 28.01 24.93 23.92
C VAL A 193 28.03 24.06 22.66
N PRO A 194 29.12 23.32 22.40
CA PRO A 194 29.21 22.46 21.22
C PRO A 194 28.19 21.32 21.28
N ALA A 195 27.75 20.86 20.10
CA ALA A 195 26.83 19.74 19.99
C ALA A 195 27.46 18.44 20.55
N GLY A 196 26.72 17.71 21.40
CA GLY A 196 27.09 16.37 21.88
C GLY A 196 27.31 16.22 23.38
N VAL A 197 27.25 17.29 24.18
CA VAL A 197 27.40 17.18 25.65
C VAL A 197 26.04 17.12 26.33
N SER A 198 25.73 15.97 26.93
CA SER A 198 24.58 15.81 27.83
C SER A 198 24.91 16.47 29.17
N VAL A 199 24.30 17.61 29.47
CA VAL A 199 24.42 18.22 30.80
C VAL A 199 23.20 17.80 31.62
N SER A 200 23.39 16.88 32.56
CA SER A 200 22.40 16.60 33.60
C SER A 200 22.48 17.71 34.65
N PHE A 201 21.41 18.50 34.80
CA PHE A 201 21.26 19.35 35.98
C PHE A 201 20.44 18.56 37.00
N SER A 202 21.02 18.43 38.19
CA SER A 202 20.36 17.99 39.44
C SER A 202 19.21 18.92 39.81
#